data_AF-X1FDC6-F1
#
_entry.id   AF-X1FDC6-F1
#
_cell.length_a   1.000
_cell.length_b   1.000
_cell.length_c   1.000
_cell.angle_alpha   90.00
_cell.angle_beta   90.00
_cell.angle_gamma   90.00
#
_symmetry.space_group_name_H-M   'P 1'
#
loop_
_entity.id
_entity.type
_entity.pdbx_description
1 polymer ?
#
loop_
_entity_poly.entity_id
_entity_poly.type
_entity_poly.pdbx_seq_one_letter_code
_entity_poly.pdbx_strand_id
1 'polypeptide(L)' 'MKKVAIIGVGITPFKARYMDKTHFELAYDATKLALEDSNKNGAEITHKDLESTVYGIYNELFERQFMPDIFIN' A
#
# COMPACT_ATOMS: atom_id res chain seq x y z
N MET A 1 -6.26 27.87 -6.70
CA MET A 1 -6.04 26.43 -6.39
C MET A 1 -4.73 25.97 -7.01
N LYS A 2 -3.94 25.15 -6.31
CA LYS A 2 -2.76 24.49 -6.90
C LYS A 2 -3.21 23.28 -7.75
N LYS A 3 -2.48 22.96 -8.82
CA LYS A 3 -2.70 21.76 -9.62
C LYS A 3 -2.14 20.54 -8.89
N VAL A 4 -2.81 19.39 -9.02
CA VAL A 4 -2.42 18.12 -8.40
C VAL A 4 -2.22 17.09 -9.50
N ALA A 5 -1.20 16.25 -9.35
CA ALA A 5 -0.90 15.16 -10.27
C ALA A 5 -0.68 13.85 -9.50
N ILE A 6 -1.04 12.73 -10.11
CA ILE A 6 -0.63 11.39 -9.67
C ILE A 6 0.65 11.07 -10.41
N ILE A 7 1.73 10.83 -9.67
CA ILE A 7 3.07 10.63 -10.25
C ILE A 7 3.51 9.17 -10.26
N GLY A 8 2.81 8.29 -9.54
CA GLY A 8 3.10 6.85 -9.53
C GLY A 8 1.97 6.07 -8.87
N VAL A 9 1.85 4.79 -9.24
CA VAL A 9 0.87 3.85 -8.69
C VAL A 9 1.52 2.52 -8.33
N GLY A 10 1.03 1.89 -7.25
CA GLY A 10 1.54 0.61 -6.78
C GLY A 10 0.42 -0.26 -6.24
N ILE A 11 0.39 -1.52 -6.66
CA ILE A 11 -0.63 -2.48 -6.24
C ILE A 11 0.03 -3.83 -5.96
N THR A 12 -0.26 -4.40 -4.79
CA THR A 12 0.11 -5.79 -4.49
C THR A 12 -0.82 -6.75 -5.22
N PRO A 13 -0.38 -7.98 -5.55
CA PRO A 13 -1.28 -8.98 -6.15
C PRO A 13 -2.56 -9.18 -5.34
N PHE A 14 -3.69 -9.41 -6.01
CA PHE A 14 -4.92 -9.74 -5.31
C PHE A 14 -4.89 -11.21 -4.86
N LYS A 15 -5.11 -11.46 -3.57
CA LYS A 15 -5.17 -12.81 -3.00
C LYS A 15 -6.26 -12.89 -1.95
N ALA A 16 -6.83 -14.07 -1.76
CA ALA A 16 -7.77 -14.34 -0.66
C ALA A 16 -7.12 -14.11 0.71
N ARG A 17 -5.84 -14.47 0.87
CA ARG A 17 -5.07 -14.26 2.09
C ARG A 17 -3.56 -14.22 1.85
N TYR A 18 -2.84 -13.49 2.71
CA TYR A 18 -1.38 -13.45 2.75
C TYR A 18 -0.88 -13.99 4.10
N MET A 19 -0.66 -15.30 4.20
CA MET A 19 -0.29 -15.96 5.47
C MET A 19 1.01 -15.45 6.10
N ASP A 20 1.89 -14.87 5.28
CA ASP A 20 3.25 -14.45 5.61
C ASP A 20 3.40 -12.94 5.82
N LYS A 21 2.32 -12.15 5.68
CA LYS A 21 2.39 -10.69 5.74
C LYS A 21 1.22 -10.07 6.49
N THR A 22 1.52 -9.03 7.25
CA THR A 22 0.53 -8.11 7.82
C THR A 22 0.01 -7.14 6.77
N HIS A 23 -1.09 -6.45 7.07
CA HIS A 23 -1.59 -5.37 6.22
C HIS A 23 -0.55 -4.26 6.03
N PHE A 24 0.21 -3.93 7.07
CA PHE A 24 1.24 -2.88 7.01
C PHE A 24 2.40 -3.26 6.08
N GLU A 25 2.82 -4.52 6.09
CA GLU A 25 3.85 -5.00 5.15
C GLU A 25 3.36 -4.95 3.70
N LEU A 26 2.09 -5.27 3.46
CA LEU A 26 1.48 -5.13 2.14
C LEU A 26 1.37 -3.66 1.70
N ALA A 27 0.98 -2.76 2.61
CA ALA A 27 0.93 -1.33 2.34
C ALA A 27 2.34 -0.76 2.05
N TYR A 28 3.36 -1.22 2.78
CA TYR A 28 4.75 -0.88 2.53
C TYR A 28 5.24 -1.35 1.15
N ASP A 29 4.92 -2.59 0.78
CA ASP A 29 5.24 -3.12 -0.56
C ASP A 29 4.52 -2.34 -1.67
N ALA A 30 3.24 -2.02 -1.48
CA ALA A 30 2.49 -1.18 -2.43
C ALA A 30 3.12 0.22 -2.58
N THR A 31 3.58 0.81 -1.47
CA THR A 31 4.24 2.12 -1.47
C THR A 31 5.58 2.07 -2.22
N LYS A 32 6.37 1.01 -2.05
CA LYS A 32 7.58 0.79 -2.84
C LYS A 32 7.30 0.74 -4.33
N LEU A 33 6.30 -0.03 -4.74
CA LEU A 33 5.90 -0.14 -6.15
C LEU A 33 5.48 1.23 -6.71
N ALA A 34 4.77 2.04 -5.94
CA ALA A 34 4.38 3.39 -6.34
C ALA A 34 5.58 4.33 -6.52
N LEU A 35 6.56 4.27 -5.61
CA LEU A 35 7.80 5.04 -5.73
C LEU A 35 8.67 4.59 -6.92
N GLU A 36 8.73 3.28 -7.17
CA GLU A 36 9.42 2.74 -8.35
C GLU A 36 8.77 3.22 -9.65
N ASP A 37 7.43 3.16 -9.72
CA ASP A 37 6.67 3.65 -10.86
C ASP A 37 6.86 5.16 -11.08
N SER A 38 6.85 5.96 -10.01
CA SER A 38 7.12 7.40 -10.13
C SER A 38 8.53 7.70 -10.62
N ASN A 39 9.52 6.94 -10.14
CA ASN A 39 10.91 7.19 -10.48
C ASN A 39 11.28 6.72 -11.88
N LYS A 40 10.59 5.70 -12.42
CA LYS A 40 10.69 5.35 -13.86
C LYS A 40 10.30 6.51 -14.78
N ASN A 41 9.46 7.42 -14.30
CA ASN A 41 9.00 8.59 -15.04
C ASN A 41 9.76 9.88 -14.67
N GLY A 42 10.90 9.76 -13.98
CA GLY A 42 11.78 10.89 -13.68
C GLY A 42 11.38 11.75 -12.48
N ALA A 43 10.51 11.25 -11.59
CA ALA A 43 10.15 11.99 -10.38
C ALA A 43 11.30 12.10 -9.36
N GLU A 44 12.20 11.11 -9.30
CA GLU A 44 13.34 11.04 -8.39
C GLU A 44 13.01 11.27 -6.91
N ILE A 45 11.86 10.73 -6.45
CA ILE A 45 11.37 10.88 -5.08
C ILE A 45 11.66 9.64 -4.21
N THR A 46 11.79 9.88 -2.91
CA THR A 46 11.98 8.88 -1.88
C THR A 46 11.00 9.06 -0.72
N HIS A 47 10.99 8.14 0.24
CA HIS A 47 10.18 8.28 1.46
C HIS A 47 10.55 9.52 2.30
N LYS A 48 11.73 10.13 2.09
CA LYS A 48 12.16 11.35 2.80
C LYS A 48 11.48 12.62 2.27
N ASP A 49 10.92 12.54 1.06
CA ASP A 49 10.25 13.66 0.38
C ASP A 49 8.74 13.70 0.70
N LEU A 50 8.25 12.73 1.50
CA LEU A 50 6.86 12.65 1.91
C LEU A 50 6.58 13.55 3.11
N GLU A 51 5.72 14.55 2.93
CA GLU A 51 5.28 15.44 4.02
C GLU A 51 4.07 14.90 4.79
N SER A 52 3.26 14.04 4.16
CA SER A 52 2.04 13.49 4.73
C SER A 52 1.68 12.15 4.09
N THR A 53 0.87 11.36 4.80
CA THR A 53 0.36 10.09 4.32
C THR A 53 -1.10 9.94 4.72
N VAL A 54 -1.92 9.47 3.79
CA VAL A 54 -3.32 9.12 4.02
C VAL A 54 -3.47 7.65 3.65
N TYR A 55 -4.01 6.87 4.57
CA TYR A 55 -4.32 5.46 4.34
C TYR A 55 -5.78 5.18 4.75
N GLY A 56 -6.35 4.15 4.14
CA GLY A 56 -7.71 3.70 4.44
C GLY A 56 -7.71 2.21 4.70
N ILE A 57 -8.29 1.82 5.83
CA ILE A 57 -8.56 0.43 6.17
C ILE A 57 -10.02 0.33 6.62
N TYR A 58 -10.72 -0.70 6.12
CA TYR A 58 -12.11 -0.92 6.49
C TYR A 58 -12.27 -1.26 7.98
N ASN A 59 -11.32 -2.02 8.53
CA ASN A 59 -11.34 -2.46 9.92
C ASN A 59 -9.90 -2.75 10.41
N GLU A 60 -9.49 -2.10 11.50
CA GLU A 60 -8.17 -2.27 12.13
C GLU A 60 -7.92 -3.71 12.60
N LEU A 61 -8.96 -4.50 12.89
CA LEU A 61 -8.81 -5.92 13.22
C LEU A 61 -8.21 -6.73 12.07
N PHE A 62 -8.34 -6.26 10.83
CA PHE A 62 -7.75 -6.92 9.66
C PHE A 62 -6.27 -6.59 9.47
N GLU A 63 -5.70 -5.66 10.24
CA GLU A 63 -4.27 -5.30 10.15
C GLU A 63 -3.36 -6.49 10.39
N ARG A 64 -3.76 -7.38 11.31
CA ARG A 64 -3.03 -8.61 11.64
C ARG A 64 -3.63 -9.87 11.00
N GLN A 65 -4.56 -9.71 10.06
CA GLN A 65 -5.28 -10.81 9.42
C GLN A 65 -5.99 -11.76 10.40
N PHE A 66 -6.60 -11.22 11.46
CA PHE A 66 -7.31 -12.01 12.48
C PHE A 66 -8.63 -12.63 12.01
N MET A 67 -8.95 -12.65 10.71
CA MET A 67 -10.17 -13.31 10.26
C MET A 67 -10.10 -14.79 10.66
N PRO A 68 -11.06 -15.28 11.47
CA PRO A 68 -11.12 -16.69 11.82
C PRO A 68 -11.28 -17.51 10.53
N ASP A 69 -10.52 -18.60 10.41
CA ASP A 69 -10.61 -19.55 9.28
C ASP A 69 -12.02 -20.16 9.10
N ILE A 70 -12.91 -19.92 10.06
CA ILE A 70 -14.30 -20.38 10.12
C ILE A 70 -15.13 -19.90 8.91
N PHE A 71 -14.73 -18.81 8.23
CA PHE A 71 -15.46 -18.27 7.07
C PHE A 71 -14.87 -18.68 5.70
N ILE A 72 -13.83 -19.53 5.67
CA ILE A 72 -13.08 -19.82 4.43
C ILE A 72 -13.07 -21.32 4.07
N ASN A 73 -13.87 -22.15 4.76
CA ASN A 73 -14.07 -23.58 4.45
C ASN A 73 -15.54 -23.93 4.23
#